data_AF-A0A8J5J435-F1
#
_entry.id   AF-A0A8J5J435-F1
#
_cell.length_a   1.000
_cell.length_b   1.000
_cell.length_c   1.000
_cell.angle_alpha   90.00
_cell.angle_beta   90.00
_cell.angle_gamma   90.00
#
_symmetry.space_group_name_H-M   'P 1'
#
loop_
_entity.id
_entity.type
_entity.pdbx_description
1 polymer ?
#
loop_
_entity_poly.entity_id
_entity_poly.type
_entity_poly.pdbx_seq_one_letter_code
_entity_poly.pdbx_strand_id
1 'polypeptide(L)' 'MCRAGNSVSIRYEHLEWDEDSLAILSGHMKNDQEGDRQRDPRHIFANPMEPDICLILSVAIYFAVVGFSKTSL' A
#
# COMPACT_ATOMS: atom_id res chain seq x y z
N MET A 1 4.17 -0.83 10.68
CA MET A 1 4.36 -2.29 10.49
C MET A 1 3.03 -2.99 10.66
N CYS A 2 2.65 -3.94 9.80
CA CYS A 2 1.36 -4.65 9.88
C CYS A 2 1.56 -6.17 9.82
N ARG A 3 0.53 -6.95 10.18
CA ARG A 3 0.60 -8.42 10.16
C ARG A 3 0.65 -8.94 8.72
N ALA A 4 1.26 -10.10 8.51
CA ALA A 4 1.35 -10.73 7.19
C ALA A 4 -0.02 -10.88 6.52
N GLY A 5 -1.06 -11.30 7.26
CA GLY A 5 -2.43 -11.41 6.75
C GLY A 5 -3.00 -10.09 6.19
N ASN A 6 -2.68 -8.96 6.82
CA ASN A 6 -3.07 -7.64 6.35
C ASN A 6 -2.24 -7.23 5.12
N SER A 7 -0.97 -7.62 5.08
CA SER A 7 -0.04 -7.28 3.98
C SER A 7 -0.43 -8.00 2.68
N VAL A 8 -0.75 -9.29 2.75
CA VAL A 8 -1.17 -10.07 1.57
C VAL A 8 -2.55 -9.68 1.02
N SER A 9 -3.35 -8.99 1.84
CA SER A 9 -4.69 -8.52 1.46
C SER A 9 -4.68 -7.11 0.86
N ILE A 10 -3.50 -6.50 0.68
CA ILE A 10 -3.39 -5.19 0.03
C ILE A 10 -3.79 -5.31 -1.44
N ARG A 11 -4.69 -4.41 -1.88
CA ARG A 11 -5.19 -4.32 -3.25
C ARG A 11 -4.81 -2.98 -3.85
N TYR A 12 -4.92 -2.85 -5.17
CA TYR A 12 -4.68 -1.58 -5.86
C TYR A 12 -5.55 -0.43 -5.33
N GLU A 13 -6.79 -0.72 -4.94
CA GLU A 13 -7.75 0.24 -4.36
C GLU A 13 -7.31 0.78 -2.99
N HIS A 14 -6.36 0.13 -2.34
CA HIS A 14 -5.80 0.57 -1.05
C HIS A 14 -4.59 1.50 -1.23
N LEU A 15 -4.11 1.69 -2.46
CA LEU A 15 -2.96 2.54 -2.76
C LEU A 15 -3.46 3.93 -3.16
N GLU A 16 -2.96 4.95 -2.49
CA GLU A 16 -3.24 6.35 -2.78
C GLU A 16 -1.93 7.14 -2.85
N TRP A 17 -1.90 8.18 -3.67
CA TRP A 17 -0.81 9.15 -3.64
C TRP A 17 -1.22 10.32 -2.76
N ASP A 18 -0.41 10.58 -1.73
CA ASP A 18 -0.58 11.70 -0.83
C ASP A 18 0.69 12.56 -0.88
N GLU A 19 0.57 13.71 -1.55
CA GLU A 19 1.66 14.64 -1.85
C GLU A 19 2.92 13.95 -2.42
N ASP A 20 3.97 13.79 -1.61
CA ASP A 20 5.26 13.20 -1.96
C ASP A 20 5.40 11.73 -1.51
N SER A 21 4.30 11.13 -1.04
CA SER A 21 4.27 9.79 -0.47
C SER A 21 3.25 8.88 -1.14
N LEU A 22 3.57 7.58 -1.20
CA LEU A 22 2.62 6.54 -1.52
C LEU A 22 1.97 6.08 -0.20
N ALA A 23 0.68 6.35 -0.03
CA ALA A 23 -0.10 5.97 1.13
C ALA A 23 -0.79 4.60 0.92
N ILE A 24 -0.73 3.74 1.94
CA ILE A 24 -1.48 2.48 1.99
C ILE A 24 -2.61 2.59 3.00
N LEU A 25 -3.84 2.67 2.50
CA LEU A 25 -5.08 2.68 3.27
C LEU A 25 -5.49 1.24 3.63
N SER A 26 -5.28 0.83 4.88
CA SER A 26 -5.78 -0.47 5.32
C SER A 26 -7.24 -0.41 5.76
N GLY A 27 -8.01 -1.44 5.41
CA GLY A 27 -9.40 -1.62 5.85
C GLY A 27 -9.52 -1.86 7.36
N HIS A 28 -10.68 -1.49 7.89
CA HIS A 28 -11.09 -1.45 9.30
C HIS A 28 -10.45 -2.51 10.23
N MET A 29 -10.11 -2.07 11.43
CA MET A 29 -9.78 -2.97 12.53
C MET A 29 -11.01 -3.79 12.91
N LYS A 30 -10.84 -5.06 13.27
CA LYS A 30 -11.94 -5.96 13.67
C LYS A 30 -12.79 -5.42 14.84
N ASN A 31 -12.23 -4.56 15.69
CA ASN A 31 -12.96 -3.93 16.80
C ASN A 31 -13.66 -2.62 16.44
N ASP A 32 -13.51 -2.14 15.20
CA ASP A 32 -14.07 -0.89 14.74
C ASP A 32 -15.42 -1.16 14.06
N GLN A 33 -16.36 -1.67 14.86
CA GLN A 33 -17.69 -2.10 14.40
C GLN A 33 -18.56 -0.93 13.93
N GLU A 34 -18.37 0.25 14.51
CA GLU A 34 -19.10 1.46 14.14
C GLU A 34 -18.45 2.20 12.96
N GLY A 35 -17.23 1.83 12.61
CA GLY A 35 -16.51 2.37 11.46
C GLY A 35 -16.11 3.85 11.60
N ASP A 36 -16.20 4.41 12.81
CA ASP A 36 -15.95 5.81 13.10
C ASP A 36 -14.45 6.12 13.29
N ARG A 37 -13.59 5.09 13.40
CA ARG A 37 -12.17 5.36 13.58
C ARG A 37 -11.54 5.86 12.29
N GLN A 38 -10.89 7.01 12.43
CA GLN A 38 -10.01 7.56 11.42
C GLN A 38 -8.99 6.49 11.01
N ARG A 39 -8.89 6.25 9.71
CA ARG A 39 -7.89 5.35 9.14
C ARG A 39 -6.58 6.12 9.09
N ASP A 40 -5.55 5.63 9.78
CA ASP A 40 -4.19 6.16 9.65
C ASP A 40 -3.51 5.52 8.41
N PRO A 41 -3.39 6.24 7.28
CA PRO A 41 -2.63 5.76 6.14
C PRO A 41 -1.17 5.49 6.51
N ARG A 42 -0.57 4.47 5.87
CA ARG A 42 0.87 4.24 5.99
C ARG A 42 1.58 4.86 4.79
N HIS A 43 2.30 5.94 5.05
CA HIS A 43 3.07 6.67 4.05
C HIS A 43 4.41 5.98 3.76
N ILE A 44 4.72 5.86 2.48
CA ILE A 44 5.98 5.34 1.95
C ILE A 44 6.58 6.44 1.10
N PHE A 45 7.83 6.80 1.38
CA PHE A 45 8.54 7.82 0.63
C PHE A 45 9.55 7.20 -0.34
N ALA A 46 9.86 7.93 -1.41
CA ALA A 46 10.93 7.54 -2.31
C ALA A 46 12.29 7.72 -1.60
N ASN A 47 13.20 6.76 -1.79
CA ASN A 47 14.61 6.92 -1.45
C ASN A 47 15.46 6.87 -2.74
N PRO A 48 15.64 7.99 -3.45
CA PRO A 48 16.44 8.02 -4.67
C PRO A 48 17.94 7.82 -4.43
N MET A 49 18.41 8.02 -3.18
CA MET A 49 19.83 7.87 -2.83
C MET A 49 20.25 6.40 -2.68
N GLU A 50 19.34 5.55 -2.23
CA GLU A 50 19.55 4.10 -2.11
C GLU A 50 18.41 3.36 -2.84
N PRO A 51 18.52 3.23 -4.18
CA PRO A 51 17.44 2.68 -5.02
C PRO A 51 17.14 1.21 -4.72
N ASP A 52 18.13 0.46 -4.22
CA ASP A 52 18.02 -0.95 -3.84
C ASP A 52 17.06 -1.20 -2.67
N ILE A 53 16.84 -0.21 -1.81
CA ILE A 53 15.85 -0.27 -0.71
C ILE A 53 14.64 0.64 -0.94
N CYS A 54 14.55 1.31 -2.09
CA CYS A 54 13.45 2.23 -2.41
C CYS A 54 12.16 1.46 -2.74
N LEU A 55 11.20 1.49 -1.82
CA LEU A 55 9.96 0.72 -1.97
C LEU A 55 9.09 1.19 -3.14
N ILE A 56 9.02 2.50 -3.40
CA ILE A 56 8.29 3.05 -4.56
C ILE A 56 8.89 2.52 -5.87
N LEU A 57 10.23 2.51 -5.98
CA LEU A 57 10.92 1.96 -7.15
C LEU A 57 10.67 0.46 -7.28
N SER A 58 10.78 -0.29 -6.18
CA SER A 58 10.53 -1.74 -6.19
C SER A 58 9.12 -2.08 -6.66
N VAL A 59 8.10 -1.33 -6.23
CA VAL A 59 6.70 -1.52 -6.65
C VAL A 59 6.53 -1.15 -8.14
N ALA A 60 7.16 -0.06 -8.60
CA ALA A 60 7.12 0.35 -10.00
C ALA A 60 7.73 -0.72 -10.92
N ILE A 61 8.89 -1.28 -10.56
CA ILE A 61 9.53 -2.37 -11.31
C ILE A 61 8.62 -3.61 -11.33
N TYR A 62 8.04 -3.97 -10.18
CA TYR A 62 7.11 -5.09 -10.11
C TYR A 62 5.93 -4.92 -11.07
N PHE A 63 5.29 -3.74 -11.09
CA PHE A 63 4.19 -3.46 -12.04
C PHE A 63 4.64 -3.40 -13.50
N ALA A 64 5.84 -2.90 -13.78
CA ALA A 64 6.37 -2.89 -15.15
C ALA A 64 6.65 -4.29 -15.70
N VAL A 65 7.06 -5.23 -14.84
CA VAL A 65 7.43 -6.60 -15.22
C VAL A 65 6.23 -7.55 -15.19
N VAL A 66 5.42 -7.49 -14.13
CA VAL A 66 4.29 -8.42 -13.90
C VAL A 66 2.99 -7.88 -14.50
N GLY A 67 2.88 -6.56 -14.68
CA GLY A 67 1.69 -5.90 -15.18
C GLY A 67 0.60 -5.72 -14.13
N PHE A 68 -0.52 -5.13 -14.56
CA PHE A 68 -1.74 -4.99 -13.76
C PHE A 68 -2.75 -6.07 -14.17
N SER A 69 -2.75 -7.21 -13.47
CA SER A 69 -3.76 -8.24 -13.71
C SER A 69 -5.09 -7.82 -13.06
N LYS A 70 -6.08 -7.44 -13.88
CA LYS A 70 -7.49 -7.37 -13.44
C LYS A 70 -8.06 -8.79 -13.44
N THR A 71 -7.83 -9.54 -12.39
CA THR A 71 -8.61 -10.75 -12.14
C THR A 71 -9.61 -10.44 -11.02
N SER A 72 -10.73 -9.83 -11.42
CA SER A 72 -11.96 -9.86 -10.62
C SER A 72 -12.50 -11.28 -10.68
N LEU A 73 -12.28 -12.06 -9.62
CA LEU A 73 -13.04 -13.28 -9.32
C LEU A 73 -13.83 -13.04 -8.03
#